data_AF-A0A920V1D5-F1
#
_entry.id   AF-A0A920V1D5-F1
#
_cell.length_a   1.000
_cell.length_b   1.000
_cell.length_c   1.000
_cell.angle_alpha   90.00
_cell.angle_beta   90.00
_cell.angle_gamma   90.00
#
_symmetry.space_group_name_H-M   'P 1'
#
loop_
_entity.id
_entity.type
_entity.pdbx_description
1 polymer ?
#
loop_
_entity_poly.entity_id
_entity_poly.type
_entity_poly.pdbx_seq_one_letter_code
_entity_poly.pdbx_strand_id
1 'polypeptide(L)'
;MQAVQLTVTPPSYTMLQTTTAAGDTGEVAALAGSRVEVAVTASKDLRSARLVTESGQEFALTGSGSDWKTDFILKVPEARIEGGSLSRSLVAPDRYQLVLEDTLGHANDDPVWRSIAAVPDQPPTVAIPRPGTDRQVAPEATVVLKVAAKDDYGVARVRVLYRVNDDETVRVLTGFEPAAGAENEPIVAEFEWKLGEHEIRGETWSATGPRRSIATRSPGPARRVRNGSPSSCLLPSRKKPRWRCSWRTSRNCSKV
;
A
#
# COMPACT_ATOMS: atom_id res chain seq x y z
N MET A 1 -31.16 4.28 28.22
CA MET A 1 -30.86 4.46 26.78
C MET A 1 -31.91 3.70 25.99
N GLN A 2 -32.47 4.30 24.94
CA GLN A 2 -33.57 3.73 24.17
C GLN A 2 -33.12 3.17 22.82
N ALA A 3 -32.26 3.89 22.11
CA ALA A 3 -31.73 3.45 20.83
C ALA A 3 -30.28 3.90 20.63
N VAL A 4 -29.55 3.11 19.85
CA VAL A 4 -28.25 3.46 19.28
C VAL A 4 -28.34 3.26 17.78
N GLN A 5 -27.79 4.21 17.03
CA GLN A 5 -27.70 4.17 15.58
C GLN A 5 -26.25 4.42 15.17
N LEU A 6 -25.76 3.58 14.27
CA LEU A 6 -24.44 3.73 13.67
C LEU A 6 -24.58 4.19 12.24
N THR A 7 -23.84 5.23 11.86
CA THR A 7 -23.68 5.64 10.47
C THR A 7 -22.20 5.50 10.10
N VAL A 8 -21.91 4.62 9.14
CA VAL A 8 -20.55 4.35 8.67
C VAL A 8 -20.39 4.93 7.27
N THR A 9 -19.46 5.88 7.14
CA THR A 9 -19.03 6.44 5.86
C THR A 9 -17.64 5.89 5.53
N PRO A 10 -17.52 4.96 4.57
CA PRO A 10 -16.24 4.41 4.14
C PRO A 10 -15.30 5.50 3.58
N PRO A 11 -13.99 5.21 3.46
CA PRO A 11 -13.06 6.11 2.81
C PRO A 11 -13.51 6.43 1.37
N SER A 12 -13.34 7.68 0.94
CA SER A 12 -13.83 8.15 -0.37
C SER A 12 -13.32 7.32 -1.55
N TYR A 13 -12.10 6.81 -1.46
CA TYR A 13 -11.47 5.99 -2.48
C TYR A 13 -12.18 4.66 -2.76
N THR A 14 -12.93 4.16 -1.77
CA THR A 14 -13.65 2.90 -1.91
C THR A 14 -14.92 3.04 -2.75
N MET A 15 -15.41 4.28 -2.93
CA MET A 15 -16.69 4.62 -3.57
C MET A 15 -17.92 3.88 -3.00
N LEU A 16 -17.77 3.26 -1.82
CA LEU A 16 -18.85 2.58 -1.13
C LEU A 16 -19.84 3.59 -0.56
N GLN A 17 -21.11 3.21 -0.55
CA GLN A 17 -22.18 4.05 0.00
C GLN A 17 -22.08 4.10 1.53
N THR A 18 -22.43 5.26 2.10
CA THR A 18 -22.67 5.38 3.54
C THR A 18 -23.78 4.41 3.95
N THR A 19 -23.54 3.66 5.03
CA THR A 19 -24.50 2.72 5.58
C THR A 19 -24.96 3.19 6.95
N THR A 20 -26.24 2.97 7.25
CA THR A 20 -26.83 3.31 8.55
C THR A 20 -27.54 2.09 9.10
N ALA A 21 -27.17 1.70 10.33
CA ALA A 21 -27.81 0.62 11.08
C ALA A 21 -28.56 1.22 12.26
N ALA A 22 -29.90 1.22 12.18
CA ALA A 22 -30.78 1.70 13.24
C ALA A 22 -31.19 0.56 14.17
N GLY A 23 -31.13 0.77 15.48
CA GLY A 23 -31.46 -0.25 16.47
C GLY A 23 -30.39 -1.35 16.62
N ASP A 24 -29.18 -1.08 16.14
CA ASP A 24 -28.05 -2.00 16.22
C ASP A 24 -27.55 -2.14 17.67
N THR A 25 -26.81 -3.20 17.94
CA THR A 25 -26.07 -3.40 19.21
C THR A 25 -24.95 -2.37 19.38
N GLY A 26 -24.78 -1.41 18.47
CA GLY A 26 -23.71 -0.42 18.50
C GLY A 26 -22.32 -1.05 18.40
N GLU A 27 -22.21 -2.27 17.88
CA GLU A 27 -20.92 -2.86 17.53
C GLU A 27 -20.42 -2.25 16.23
N VAL A 28 -19.16 -1.83 16.21
CA VAL A 28 -18.57 -1.16 15.06
C VAL A 28 -17.67 -2.14 14.32
N ALA A 29 -17.99 -2.42 13.06
CA ALA A 29 -17.14 -3.17 12.13
C ALA A 29 -17.12 -2.44 10.78
N ALA A 30 -15.99 -1.83 10.44
CA ALA A 30 -15.86 -1.06 9.19
C ALA A 30 -14.41 -1.02 8.68
N LEU A 31 -14.22 -0.61 7.43
CA LEU A 31 -12.89 -0.46 6.83
C LEU A 31 -12.05 0.55 7.61
N ALA A 32 -10.76 0.29 7.76
CA ALA A 32 -9.82 1.28 8.30
C ALA A 32 -9.90 2.59 7.50
N GLY A 33 -9.93 3.72 8.21
CA GLY A 33 -10.13 5.05 7.62
C GLY A 33 -11.61 5.46 7.48
N SER A 34 -12.56 4.57 7.72
CA SER A 34 -14.00 4.93 7.74
C SER A 34 -14.30 5.92 8.85
N ARG A 35 -15.19 6.87 8.57
CA ARG A 35 -15.81 7.73 9.60
C ARG A 35 -17.03 7.01 10.16
N VAL A 36 -17.07 6.85 11.47
CA VAL A 36 -18.18 6.25 12.20
C VAL A 36 -18.84 7.35 13.03
N GLU A 37 -20.12 7.61 12.79
CA GLU A 37 -20.96 8.43 13.65
C GLU A 37 -21.80 7.50 14.53
N VAL A 38 -21.74 7.73 15.85
CA VAL A 38 -22.56 7.05 16.85
C VAL A 38 -23.61 8.04 17.32
N ALA A 39 -24.87 7.75 17.04
CA ALA A 39 -26.02 8.49 17.54
C ALA A 39 -26.74 7.69 18.63
N VAL A 40 -27.13 8.38 19.69
CA VAL A 40 -27.77 7.79 20.88
C VAL A 40 -29.05 8.57 21.15
N THR A 41 -30.15 7.84 21.31
CA THR A 41 -31.41 8.38 21.81
C THR A 41 -31.64 7.84 23.23
N ALA A 42 -31.66 8.75 24.19
CA ALA A 42 -31.92 8.45 25.59
C ALA A 42 -33.42 8.50 25.90
N SER A 43 -33.83 7.80 26.97
CA SER A 43 -35.22 7.79 27.45
C SER A 43 -35.58 9.03 28.27
N LYS A 44 -34.60 9.89 28.56
CA LYS A 44 -34.71 11.13 29.33
C LYS A 44 -33.72 12.14 28.77
N ASP A 45 -33.94 13.42 29.07
CA ASP A 45 -32.99 14.47 28.72
C ASP A 45 -31.66 14.26 29.45
N LEU A 46 -30.57 14.36 28.68
CA LEU A 46 -29.22 14.23 29.20
C LEU A 46 -28.59 15.59 29.46
N ARG A 47 -27.80 15.66 30.53
CA ARG A 47 -26.84 16.73 30.78
C ARG A 47 -25.55 16.50 30.02
N SER A 48 -25.09 15.25 29.99
CA SER A 48 -23.87 14.88 29.28
C SER A 48 -23.95 13.45 28.75
N ALA A 49 -23.22 13.21 27.66
CA ALA A 49 -23.03 11.88 27.10
C ALA A 49 -21.59 11.75 26.61
N ARG A 50 -20.96 10.62 26.92
CA ARG A 50 -19.56 10.31 26.58
C ARG A 50 -19.45 8.89 26.07
N LEU A 51 -18.58 8.72 25.07
CA LEU A 51 -18.08 7.42 24.66
C LEU A 51 -16.72 7.22 25.32
N VAL A 52 -16.57 6.15 26.10
CA VAL A 52 -15.34 5.81 26.83
C VAL A 52 -14.82 4.49 26.30
N THR A 53 -13.58 4.44 25.86
CA THR A 53 -12.96 3.21 25.36
C THR A 53 -12.26 2.44 26.47
N GLU A 54 -12.04 1.14 26.27
CA GLU A 54 -11.27 0.30 27.20
C GLU A 54 -9.80 0.73 27.24
N SER A 55 -9.29 1.29 26.14
CA SER A 55 -7.98 1.94 26.06
C SER A 55 -7.87 3.29 26.81
N GLY A 56 -8.99 3.82 27.34
CA GLY A 56 -9.02 5.05 28.12
C GLY A 56 -9.17 6.34 27.30
N GLN A 57 -9.51 6.26 26.01
CA GLN A 57 -9.91 7.43 25.22
C GLN A 57 -11.36 7.81 25.55
N GLU A 58 -11.61 9.11 25.64
CA GLU A 58 -12.96 9.65 25.83
C GLU A 58 -13.35 10.57 24.68
N PHE A 59 -14.56 10.38 24.16
CA PHE A 59 -15.16 11.23 23.15
C PHE A 59 -16.45 11.81 23.73
N ALA A 60 -16.50 13.13 23.89
CA ALA A 60 -17.73 13.82 24.24
C ALA A 60 -18.72 13.69 23.07
N LEU A 61 -19.98 13.36 23.40
CA LEU A 61 -21.07 13.50 22.45
C LEU A 61 -21.57 14.94 22.49
N THR A 62 -22.08 15.40 21.36
CA THR A 62 -22.76 16.69 21.21
C THR A 62 -24.21 16.44 20.86
N GLY A 63 -25.11 17.16 21.51
CA GLY A 63 -26.55 16.94 21.36
C GLY A 63 -27.36 17.86 22.25
N SER A 64 -28.67 17.65 22.26
CA SER A 64 -29.61 18.34 23.15
C SER A 64 -30.80 17.44 23.48
N GLY A 65 -31.37 17.63 24.66
CA GLY A 65 -32.47 16.77 25.14
C GLY A 65 -32.04 15.31 25.20
N SER A 66 -32.78 14.45 24.51
CA SER A 66 -32.56 13.01 24.41
C SER A 66 -31.59 12.57 23.31
N ASP A 67 -31.25 13.43 22.34
CA ASP A 67 -30.54 13.03 21.13
C ASP A 67 -29.11 13.57 21.08
N TRP A 68 -28.14 12.65 21.08
CA TRP A 68 -26.72 12.95 21.21
C TRP A 68 -25.91 12.15 20.21
N LYS A 69 -24.83 12.73 19.70
CA LYS A 69 -23.96 12.05 18.74
C LYS A 69 -22.49 12.40 18.86
N THR A 70 -21.63 11.51 18.40
CA THR A 70 -20.20 11.74 18.24
C THR A 70 -19.69 11.03 16.99
N ASP A 71 -18.53 11.45 16.49
CA ASP A 71 -17.90 10.84 15.32
C ASP A 71 -16.40 10.64 15.53
N PHE A 72 -15.89 9.54 14.96
CA PHE A 72 -14.46 9.23 14.96
C PHE A 72 -14.04 8.54 13.66
N ILE A 73 -12.73 8.57 13.39
CA ILE A 73 -12.10 7.84 12.29
C ILE A 73 -11.46 6.57 12.84
N LEU A 74 -11.82 5.42 12.26
CA LEU A 74 -11.20 4.14 12.60
C LEU A 74 -9.77 4.06 12.08
N LYS A 75 -8.85 3.64 12.95
CA LYS A 75 -7.45 3.36 12.60
C LYS A 75 -7.07 1.94 12.96
N VAL A 76 -6.11 1.40 12.23
CA VAL A 76 -5.30 0.25 12.67
C VAL A 76 -3.94 0.75 13.16
N PRO A 77 -3.25 0.05 14.08
CA PRO A 77 -1.98 0.51 14.67
C PRO A 77 -0.89 0.86 13.62
N GLU A 78 -0.94 0.22 12.45
CA GLU A 78 0.04 0.37 11.37
C GLU A 78 -0.33 1.48 10.36
N ALA A 79 -1.51 2.07 10.45
CA ALA A 79 -1.98 3.08 9.51
C ALA A 79 -1.36 4.46 9.81
N ARG A 80 -0.50 4.93 8.90
CA ARG A 80 -0.10 6.34 8.86
C ARG A 80 -1.22 7.16 8.22
N ILE A 81 -1.91 7.98 9.00
CA ILE A 81 -2.80 9.01 8.45
C ILE A 81 -1.99 10.30 8.30
N GLU A 82 -1.75 10.71 7.07
CA GLU A 82 -1.27 12.06 6.77
C GLU A 82 -2.46 13.03 6.84
N GLY A 83 -2.35 14.10 7.63
CA GLY A 83 -3.24 15.27 7.51
C GLY A 83 -4.58 15.24 8.28
N GLY A 84 -4.80 14.34 9.24
CA GLY A 84 -6.01 14.34 10.09
C GLY A 84 -5.74 14.80 11.52
N SER A 85 -6.66 15.57 12.11
CA SER A 85 -6.63 15.90 13.55
C SER A 85 -6.63 14.59 14.35
N LEU A 86 -5.51 14.29 15.02
CA LEU A 86 -5.32 13.08 15.84
C LEU A 86 -6.36 12.96 16.96
N SER A 87 -7.05 14.06 17.31
CA SER A 87 -8.02 14.13 18.39
C SER A 87 -9.34 13.39 18.15
N ARG A 88 -9.65 12.96 16.91
CA ARG A 88 -10.88 12.20 16.60
C ARG A 88 -10.62 10.83 15.99
N SER A 89 -9.45 10.24 16.24
CA SER A 89 -9.17 8.88 15.80
C SER A 89 -9.23 7.87 16.93
N LEU A 90 -9.80 6.70 16.62
CA LEU A 90 -9.91 5.56 17.52
C LEU A 90 -9.18 4.38 16.88
N VAL A 91 -8.23 3.80 17.62
CA VAL A 91 -7.42 2.68 17.15
C VAL A 91 -8.11 1.37 17.50
N ALA A 92 -8.45 0.58 16.49
CA ALA A 92 -9.04 -0.75 16.65
C ALA A 92 -7.95 -1.85 16.58
N PRO A 93 -8.18 -3.05 17.17
CA PRO A 93 -9.38 -3.43 17.92
C PRO A 93 -9.46 -2.74 19.28
N ASP A 94 -10.67 -2.39 19.71
CA ASP A 94 -10.95 -1.80 21.03
C ASP A 94 -12.41 -2.13 21.43
N ARG A 95 -12.81 -1.71 22.63
CA ARG A 95 -14.20 -1.75 23.09
C ARG A 95 -14.59 -0.39 23.65
N TYR A 96 -15.87 -0.08 23.63
CA TYR A 96 -16.38 1.16 24.22
C TYR A 96 -17.67 0.97 25.00
N GLN A 97 -17.90 1.90 25.92
CA GLN A 97 -19.15 2.09 26.65
C GLN A 97 -19.70 3.48 26.40
N LEU A 98 -21.01 3.62 26.50
CA LEU A 98 -21.71 4.90 26.49
C LEU A 98 -22.06 5.27 27.93
N VAL A 99 -21.43 6.32 28.42
CA VAL A 99 -21.66 6.89 29.76
C VAL A 99 -22.56 8.11 29.60
N LEU A 100 -23.76 8.03 30.15
CA LEU A 100 -24.82 9.02 30.02
C LEU A 100 -25.17 9.56 31.41
N GLU A 101 -25.35 10.87 31.54
CA GLU A 101 -25.80 11.53 32.78
C GLU A 101 -27.06 12.36 32.49
N ASP A 102 -28.13 12.13 33.23
CA ASP A 102 -29.38 12.88 33.10
C ASP A 102 -29.29 14.29 33.73
N THR A 103 -30.31 15.13 33.50
CA THR A 103 -30.35 16.49 34.04
C THR A 103 -30.44 16.56 35.57
N LEU A 104 -30.79 15.46 36.24
CA LEU A 104 -30.85 15.31 37.69
C LEU A 104 -29.54 14.76 38.28
N GLY A 105 -28.55 14.39 37.44
CA GLY A 105 -27.25 13.87 37.86
C GLY A 105 -27.19 12.34 38.01
N HIS A 106 -28.18 11.60 37.51
CA HIS A 106 -28.11 10.14 37.51
C HIS A 106 -27.35 9.65 36.29
N ALA A 107 -26.35 8.78 36.51
CA ALA A 107 -25.68 8.04 35.45
C ALA A 107 -26.54 6.84 35.00
N ASN A 108 -26.29 6.32 33.80
CA ASN A 108 -26.82 5.02 33.43
C ASN A 108 -26.10 3.90 34.20
N ASP A 109 -26.89 3.02 34.82
CA ASP A 109 -26.35 1.84 35.51
C ASP A 109 -25.78 0.83 34.51
N ASP A 110 -24.63 0.24 34.86
CA ASP A 110 -23.92 -0.81 34.13
C ASP A 110 -23.88 -0.63 32.60
N PRO A 111 -23.09 0.33 32.08
CA PRO A 111 -22.96 0.56 30.65
C PRO A 111 -22.52 -0.71 29.89
N VAL A 112 -23.19 -1.03 28.80
CA VAL A 112 -22.83 -2.22 27.98
C VAL A 112 -21.57 -1.94 27.17
N TRP A 113 -20.58 -2.83 27.26
CA TRP A 113 -19.40 -2.83 26.40
C TRP A 113 -19.75 -3.28 24.97
N ARG A 114 -19.30 -2.52 23.98
CA ARG A 114 -19.49 -2.77 22.55
C ARG A 114 -18.15 -2.88 21.85
N SER A 115 -18.00 -3.81 20.91
CA SER A 115 -16.73 -4.01 20.20
C SER A 115 -16.53 -3.00 19.07
N ILE A 116 -15.27 -2.68 18.83
CA ILE A 116 -14.81 -1.91 17.69
C ILE A 116 -13.76 -2.72 16.94
N ALA A 117 -14.03 -3.01 15.68
CA ALA A 117 -13.15 -3.72 14.76
C ALA A 117 -12.93 -2.89 13.49
N ALA A 118 -11.67 -2.76 13.08
CA ALA A 118 -11.31 -2.22 11.78
C ALA A 118 -10.94 -3.37 10.85
N VAL A 119 -11.54 -3.39 9.67
CA VAL A 119 -11.17 -4.29 8.58
C VAL A 119 -10.03 -3.62 7.80
N PRO A 120 -8.82 -4.20 7.78
CA PRO A 120 -7.71 -3.63 7.03
C PRO A 120 -7.96 -3.72 5.52
N ASP A 121 -7.55 -2.69 4.79
CA ASP A 121 -7.59 -2.67 3.34
C ASP A 121 -6.38 -3.40 2.74
N GLN A 122 -6.56 -4.03 1.58
CA GLN A 122 -5.48 -4.72 0.86
C GLN A 122 -4.72 -3.71 -0.02
N PRO A 123 -3.39 -3.70 -0.04
CA PRO A 123 -2.66 -2.81 -0.95
C PRO A 123 -2.81 -3.24 -2.42
N PRO A 124 -2.70 -2.30 -3.37
CA PRO A 124 -2.77 -2.63 -4.79
C PRO A 124 -1.62 -3.56 -5.20
N THR A 125 -1.90 -4.46 -6.13
CA THR A 125 -0.92 -5.38 -6.70
C THR A 125 -0.40 -4.84 -8.03
N VAL A 126 0.93 -4.85 -8.21
CA VAL A 126 1.60 -4.43 -9.46
C VAL A 126 2.50 -5.55 -9.97
N ALA A 127 2.45 -5.78 -11.27
CA ALA A 127 3.28 -6.73 -12.00
C ALA A 127 3.88 -6.11 -13.26
N ILE A 128 5.02 -6.64 -13.70
CA ILE A 128 5.61 -6.37 -15.01
C ILE A 128 5.61 -7.68 -15.80
N PRO A 129 4.47 -8.11 -16.41
CA PRO A 129 4.41 -9.40 -17.11
C PRO A 129 5.39 -9.52 -18.28
N ARG A 130 5.78 -8.41 -18.91
CA ARG A 130 6.83 -8.39 -19.93
C ARG A 130 7.84 -7.29 -19.64
N PRO A 131 9.15 -7.58 -19.70
CA PRO A 131 9.76 -8.86 -20.07
C PRO A 131 9.66 -9.97 -19.00
N GLY A 132 9.13 -9.67 -17.80
CA GLY A 132 8.85 -10.64 -16.74
C GLY A 132 10.07 -11.20 -16.01
N THR A 133 11.26 -11.04 -16.59
CA THR A 133 12.53 -11.53 -16.06
C THR A 133 13.68 -10.61 -16.49
N ASP A 134 14.76 -10.63 -15.72
CA ASP A 134 15.98 -9.89 -16.03
C ASP A 134 16.53 -10.28 -17.40
N ARG A 135 16.96 -9.29 -18.18
CA ARG A 135 17.47 -9.52 -19.54
C ARG A 135 18.75 -8.77 -19.82
N GLN A 136 19.58 -9.40 -20.64
CA GLN A 136 20.71 -8.74 -21.27
C GLN A 136 20.30 -8.13 -22.61
N VAL A 137 20.47 -6.82 -22.76
CA VAL A 137 20.02 -6.06 -23.94
C VAL A 137 21.13 -5.15 -24.46
N ALA A 138 21.09 -4.82 -25.74
CA ALA A 138 22.03 -3.87 -26.34
C ALA A 138 21.69 -2.42 -25.90
N PRO A 139 22.67 -1.49 -25.84
CA PRO A 139 22.43 -0.09 -25.50
C PRO A 139 21.40 0.61 -26.35
N GLU A 140 21.39 0.28 -27.62
CA GLU A 140 20.47 0.82 -28.62
C GLU A 140 19.14 0.05 -28.68
N ALA A 141 18.93 -0.95 -27.82
CA ALA A 141 17.73 -1.78 -27.90
C ALA A 141 16.47 -1.07 -27.38
N THR A 142 15.35 -1.41 -27.99
CA THR A 142 14.01 -1.10 -27.46
C THR A 142 13.51 -2.29 -26.66
N VAL A 143 13.09 -2.05 -25.41
CA VAL A 143 12.51 -3.06 -24.52
C VAL A 143 11.03 -2.78 -24.36
N VAL A 144 10.19 -3.75 -24.73
CA VAL A 144 8.74 -3.66 -24.50
C VAL A 144 8.44 -4.01 -23.05
N LEU A 145 7.84 -3.06 -22.34
CA LEU A 145 7.35 -3.22 -20.99
C LEU A 145 5.84 -3.42 -21.03
N LYS A 146 5.37 -4.50 -20.42
CA LYS A 146 3.96 -4.66 -20.08
C LYS A 146 3.83 -4.50 -18.58
N VAL A 147 3.00 -3.57 -18.16
CA VAL A 147 2.72 -3.27 -16.76
C VAL A 147 1.27 -3.57 -16.49
N ALA A 148 1.00 -4.29 -15.40
CA ALA A 148 -0.35 -4.60 -14.95
C ALA A 148 -0.49 -4.19 -13.49
N ALA A 149 -1.54 -3.45 -13.15
CA ALA A 149 -1.87 -3.09 -11.78
C ALA A 149 -3.36 -3.34 -11.53
N LYS A 150 -3.67 -3.84 -10.34
CA LYS A 150 -5.04 -4.13 -9.91
C LYS A 150 -5.20 -3.85 -8.42
N ASP A 151 -6.38 -3.40 -8.05
CA ASP A 151 -6.83 -3.26 -6.67
C ASP A 151 -8.31 -3.66 -6.55
N ASP A 152 -8.79 -3.87 -5.33
CA ASP A 152 -10.20 -4.16 -5.05
C ASP A 152 -11.11 -2.92 -5.19
N TYR A 153 -10.55 -1.72 -5.02
CA TYR A 153 -11.25 -0.43 -5.13
C TYR A 153 -10.68 0.47 -6.24
N GLY A 154 -9.86 -0.10 -7.13
CA GLY A 154 -9.27 0.63 -8.24
C GLY A 154 -7.89 1.22 -7.98
N VAL A 155 -7.25 1.65 -9.07
CA VAL A 155 -5.88 2.16 -9.07
C VAL A 155 -5.87 3.57 -9.66
N ALA A 156 -5.45 4.57 -8.88
CA ALA A 156 -5.35 5.95 -9.35
C ALA A 156 -4.26 6.14 -10.39
N ARG A 157 -3.08 5.60 -10.10
CA ARG A 157 -1.88 5.82 -10.92
C ARG A 157 -0.84 4.74 -10.68
N VAL A 158 -0.20 4.31 -11.76
CA VAL A 158 1.00 3.48 -11.77
C VAL A 158 2.17 4.31 -12.27
N ARG A 159 3.34 4.23 -11.62
CA ARG A 159 4.59 4.80 -12.15
C ARG A 159 5.64 3.73 -12.34
N VAL A 160 6.24 3.71 -13.52
CA VAL A 160 7.41 2.86 -13.80
C VAL A 160 8.65 3.67 -13.48
N LEU A 161 9.48 3.12 -12.59
CA LEU A 161 10.74 3.75 -12.19
C LEU A 161 11.92 2.90 -12.66
N TYR A 162 13.04 3.56 -12.92
CA TYR A 162 14.29 2.88 -13.26
C TYR A 162 15.48 3.53 -12.56
N ARG A 163 16.56 2.76 -12.47
CA ARG A 163 17.89 3.17 -12.01
C ARG A 163 18.92 2.62 -12.98
N VAL A 164 20.10 3.21 -12.99
CA VAL A 164 21.19 2.78 -13.87
C VAL A 164 22.32 2.22 -13.01
N ASN A 165 22.64 0.95 -13.20
CA ASN A 165 23.65 0.23 -12.40
C ASN A 165 23.37 0.39 -10.89
N ASP A 166 24.39 0.75 -10.10
CA ASP A 166 24.30 0.98 -8.66
C ASP A 166 23.99 2.46 -8.31
N ASP A 167 23.52 3.27 -9.26
CA ASP A 167 23.05 4.63 -8.99
C ASP A 167 21.81 4.58 -8.08
N GLU A 168 21.90 5.23 -6.91
CA GLU A 168 20.78 5.34 -5.98
C GLU A 168 19.65 6.23 -6.52
N THR A 169 19.94 7.05 -7.53
CA THR A 169 18.99 7.97 -8.15
C THR A 169 17.88 7.21 -8.88
N VAL A 170 16.66 7.29 -8.34
CA VAL A 170 15.47 6.73 -8.98
C VAL A 170 14.88 7.74 -9.95
N ARG A 171 14.73 7.34 -11.21
CA ARG A 171 14.12 8.16 -12.27
C ARG A 171 12.76 7.60 -12.66
N VAL A 172 11.81 8.49 -12.93
CA VAL A 172 10.50 8.09 -13.48
C VAL A 172 10.67 7.86 -14.98
N LEU A 173 10.29 6.68 -15.46
CA LEU A 173 10.27 6.35 -16.88
C LEU A 173 8.97 6.82 -17.53
N THR A 174 7.84 6.40 -16.95
CA THR A 174 6.49 6.70 -17.46
C THR A 174 5.45 6.50 -16.35
N GLY A 175 4.23 6.97 -16.59
CA GLY A 175 3.08 6.79 -15.72
C GLY A 175 1.84 6.37 -16.49
N PHE A 176 0.97 5.61 -15.83
CA PHE A 176 -0.31 5.16 -16.37
C PHE A 176 -1.42 5.49 -15.37
N GLU A 177 -2.56 5.91 -15.90
CA GLU A 177 -3.78 6.23 -15.16
C GLU A 177 -4.92 5.40 -15.75
N PRO A 178 -5.99 5.11 -14.98
CA PRO A 178 -7.14 4.40 -15.52
C PRO A 178 -7.82 5.26 -16.60
N ALA A 179 -8.46 4.60 -17.57
CA ALA A 179 -9.31 5.31 -18.52
C ALA A 179 -10.52 5.91 -17.77
N ALA A 180 -11.02 7.04 -18.24
CA ALA A 180 -12.19 7.67 -17.64
C ALA A 180 -13.39 6.70 -17.63
N GLY A 181 -14.00 6.50 -16.44
CA GLY A 181 -15.09 5.55 -16.24
C GLY A 181 -14.66 4.09 -16.08
N ALA A 182 -13.35 3.81 -15.98
CA ALA A 182 -12.79 2.49 -15.74
C ALA A 182 -11.87 2.49 -14.49
N GLU A 183 -12.21 3.29 -13.47
CA GLU A 183 -11.37 3.48 -12.27
C GLU A 183 -11.16 2.18 -11.48
N ASN A 184 -12.15 1.26 -11.54
CA ASN A 184 -12.12 -0.04 -10.87
C ASN A 184 -11.53 -1.17 -11.74
N GLU A 185 -11.17 -0.90 -13.00
CA GLU A 185 -10.59 -1.89 -13.89
C GLU A 185 -9.07 -2.00 -13.70
N PRO A 186 -8.47 -3.17 -13.94
CA PRO A 186 -7.02 -3.32 -13.93
C PRO A 186 -6.36 -2.43 -15.00
N ILE A 187 -5.36 -1.65 -14.60
CA ILE A 187 -4.52 -0.91 -15.55
C ILE A 187 -3.59 -1.92 -16.22
N VAL A 188 -3.74 -2.12 -17.52
CA VAL A 188 -2.82 -2.91 -18.35
C VAL A 188 -2.26 -2.03 -19.46
N ALA A 189 -0.98 -1.71 -19.39
CA ALA A 189 -0.33 -0.82 -20.34
C ALA A 189 0.91 -1.48 -20.96
N GLU A 190 1.15 -1.17 -22.24
CA GLU A 190 2.38 -1.51 -22.94
C GLU A 190 3.15 -0.23 -23.28
N PHE A 191 4.46 -0.26 -23.06
CA PHE A 191 5.35 0.87 -23.29
C PHE A 191 6.65 0.40 -23.91
N GLU A 192 7.06 1.05 -24.99
CA GLU A 192 8.33 0.79 -25.66
C GLU A 192 9.43 1.66 -25.07
N TRP A 193 10.33 1.05 -24.30
CA TRP A 193 11.45 1.75 -23.70
C TRP A 193 12.67 1.71 -24.61
N LYS A 194 12.98 2.82 -25.26
CA LYS A 194 14.18 2.99 -26.08
C LYS A 194 15.38 3.35 -25.22
N LEU A 195 16.26 2.39 -24.96
CA LEU A 195 17.36 2.57 -24.00
C LEU A 195 18.37 3.64 -24.45
N GLY A 196 18.54 3.84 -25.75
CA GLY A 196 19.44 4.84 -26.32
C GLY A 196 19.06 6.29 -26.02
N GLU A 197 17.80 6.55 -25.65
CA GLU A 197 17.30 7.91 -25.36
C GLU A 197 17.57 8.35 -23.91
N HIS A 198 18.08 7.46 -23.05
CA HIS A 198 18.14 7.69 -21.59
C HIS A 198 19.56 7.74 -20.99
N GLU A 199 20.60 8.10 -21.77
CA GLU A 199 22.01 8.22 -21.35
C GLU A 199 22.49 7.12 -20.38
N ILE A 200 22.00 5.90 -20.56
CA ILE A 200 22.42 4.77 -19.76
C ILE A 200 23.89 4.51 -20.20
N ARG A 201 24.88 4.66 -19.29
CA ARG A 201 26.32 4.39 -19.56
C ARG A 201 26.78 2.93 -19.36
N GLY A 202 27.12 2.25 -20.46
CA GLY A 202 27.31 0.79 -20.47
C GLY A 202 28.68 0.37 -19.99
N GLU A 203 28.74 -0.54 -19.03
CA GLU A 203 29.98 -1.23 -18.71
C GLU A 203 30.21 -2.35 -19.73
N THR A 204 31.41 -2.38 -20.31
CA THR A 204 31.79 -3.41 -21.29
C THR A 204 32.17 -4.68 -20.55
N TRP A 205 31.38 -5.74 -20.68
CA TRP A 205 31.72 -7.05 -20.12
C TRP A 205 32.56 -7.87 -21.11
N SER A 206 33.84 -8.06 -20.81
CA SER A 206 34.73 -8.99 -21.53
C SER A 206 34.70 -10.38 -20.89
N ALA A 207 33.92 -11.31 -21.46
CA ALA A 207 34.02 -12.72 -21.09
C ALA A 207 35.18 -13.38 -21.85
N THR A 208 36.29 -13.64 -21.16
CA THR A 208 37.35 -14.57 -21.59
C THR A 208 37.08 -15.92 -20.91
N GLY A 209 36.73 -16.93 -21.69
CA GLY A 209 36.59 -18.31 -21.19
C GLY A 209 37.95 -18.94 -20.90
N PRO A 210 38.01 -19.91 -19.98
CA PRO A 210 37.88 -21.27 -20.47
C PRO A 210 36.73 -22.05 -19.79
N ARG A 211 36.28 -23.11 -20.47
CA ARG A 211 35.32 -24.11 -19.97
C ARG A 211 35.86 -24.73 -18.67
N ARG A 212 35.06 -24.76 -17.58
CA ARG A 212 34.52 -25.99 -16.93
C ARG A 212 34.04 -25.77 -15.48
N SER A 213 32.96 -26.50 -15.18
CA SER A 213 32.59 -27.23 -13.95
C SER A 213 32.51 -26.56 -12.58
N ILE A 214 31.32 -26.74 -11.99
CA ILE A 214 31.00 -26.82 -10.55
C ILE A 214 32.13 -27.50 -9.74
N ALA A 215 32.54 -26.90 -8.60
CA ALA A 215 32.94 -27.62 -7.38
C ALA A 215 33.20 -26.66 -6.18
N THR A 216 32.88 -27.15 -4.98
CA THR A 216 32.94 -26.55 -3.64
C THR A 216 34.35 -26.64 -2.99
N ARG A 217 34.67 -25.69 -2.07
CA ARG A 217 35.66 -25.67 -0.95
C ARG A 217 37.21 -25.86 -1.19
N SER A 218 37.98 -25.06 -0.44
CA SER A 218 39.46 -24.80 -0.29
C SER A 218 40.40 -26.00 0.06
N PRO A 219 41.73 -25.83 0.37
CA PRO A 219 42.85 -25.04 -0.21
C PRO A 219 44.21 -25.82 -0.44
N GLY A 220 45.06 -25.33 -1.37
CA GLY A 220 46.55 -25.44 -1.41
C GLY A 220 47.23 -26.74 -1.93
N PRO A 221 48.55 -26.76 -2.25
CA PRO A 221 49.41 -25.75 -2.88
C PRO A 221 50.13 -26.24 -4.17
N ALA A 222 50.57 -25.28 -4.99
CA ALA A 222 51.69 -25.29 -5.96
C ALA A 222 52.07 -26.57 -6.74
N ARG A 223 51.99 -26.52 -8.09
CA ARG A 223 53.13 -26.80 -8.99
C ARG A 223 52.85 -26.37 -10.44
N ARG A 224 53.89 -25.82 -11.04
CA ARG A 224 54.03 -25.24 -12.39
C ARG A 224 54.49 -26.33 -13.36
N VAL A 225 53.93 -26.43 -14.58
CA VAL A 225 54.64 -26.87 -15.81
C VAL A 225 54.04 -26.18 -17.04
N ARG A 226 54.94 -25.70 -17.92
CA ARG A 226 54.69 -24.99 -19.18
C ARG A 226 54.50 -25.94 -20.37
N ASN A 227 53.94 -25.37 -21.45
CA ASN A 227 54.27 -25.47 -22.89
C ASN A 227 52.99 -25.78 -23.69
N GLY A 228 52.70 -25.19 -24.85
CA GLY A 228 53.47 -24.30 -25.72
C GLY A 228 52.51 -23.58 -26.67
N SER A 229 53.02 -22.50 -27.26
CA SER A 229 52.42 -21.81 -28.42
C SER A 229 52.65 -22.66 -29.69
N PRO A 230 51.85 -22.50 -30.76
CA PRO A 230 52.04 -21.32 -31.62
C PRO A 230 50.74 -20.63 -32.08
N SER A 231 50.87 -19.30 -32.12
CA SER A 231 50.33 -18.32 -33.07
C SER A 231 49.12 -18.70 -33.94
N SER A 232 48.03 -17.97 -33.72
CA SER A 232 47.12 -17.50 -34.76
C SER A 232 46.59 -16.13 -34.34
N CYS A 233 46.94 -15.10 -35.12
CA CYS A 233 46.37 -13.77 -34.99
C CYS A 233 44.88 -13.83 -35.32
N LEU A 234 44.02 -13.73 -34.32
CA LEU A 234 42.61 -13.38 -34.47
C LEU A 234 42.36 -12.10 -33.70
N LEU A 235 41.89 -11.09 -34.45
CA LEU A 235 41.51 -9.76 -34.03
C LEU A 235 40.77 -9.75 -32.68
N PRO A 236 40.93 -8.71 -31.84
CA PRO A 236 40.05 -8.52 -30.70
C PRO A 236 38.62 -8.35 -31.23
N SER A 237 37.78 -9.36 -31.04
CA SER A 237 36.34 -9.24 -31.16
C SER A 237 35.90 -8.10 -30.25
N ARG A 238 35.57 -6.93 -30.83
CA ARG A 238 34.87 -5.85 -30.13
C ARG A 238 33.52 -6.41 -29.68
N LYS A 239 33.45 -7.02 -28.51
CA LYS A 239 32.18 -7.37 -27.89
C LYS A 239 31.43 -6.06 -27.64
N LYS A 240 30.27 -5.92 -28.26
CA LYS A 240 29.38 -4.79 -28.02
C LYS A 240 29.04 -4.73 -26.53
N PRO A 241 28.99 -3.52 -25.92
CA PRO A 241 28.51 -3.38 -24.55
C PRO A 241 27.12 -4.00 -24.42
N ARG A 242 26.84 -4.65 -23.29
CA ARG A 242 25.55 -5.27 -22.97
C ARG A 242 25.09 -4.80 -21.61
N TRP A 243 23.81 -4.52 -21.52
CA TRP A 243 23.14 -4.06 -20.30
C TRP A 243 22.50 -5.19 -19.57
N ARG A 244 22.45 -5.11 -18.25
CA ARG A 244 21.61 -5.97 -17.43
C ARG A 244 20.45 -5.14 -16.90
N CYS A 245 19.25 -5.36 -17.42
CA CYS A 245 18.04 -4.78 -16.86
C CYS A 245 17.49 -5.72 -15.79
N SER A 246 17.27 -5.21 -14.58
CA SER A 246 16.60 -5.94 -13.51
C SER A 246 15.22 -5.36 -13.23
N TRP A 247 14.23 -6.22 -13.01
CA TRP A 247 12.84 -5.82 -12.79
C TRP A 247 12.45 -6.12 -11.36
N ARG A 248 12.12 -5.08 -10.59
CA ARG A 248 11.45 -5.23 -9.29
C ARG A 248 10.16 -4.45 -9.30
N THR A 249 9.13 -5.10 -8.79
CA THR A 249 7.88 -4.44 -8.43
C THR A 249 8.04 -3.84 -7.04
N SER A 250 7.89 -2.53 -6.92
CA SER A 250 7.73 -1.83 -5.65
C SER A 250 6.30 -1.29 -5.55
N ARG A 251 5.82 -1.02 -4.33
CA ARG A 251 4.48 -0.43 -4.08
C ARG A 251 4.44 1.05 -4.52
N ASN A 252 4.68 1.33 -5.80
CA ASN A 252 4.64 2.68 -6.39
C ASN A 252 3.33 2.95 -7.12
N CYS A 253 2.24 2.43 -6.56
CA CYS A 253 0.89 2.57 -7.05
C CYS A 253 0.03 3.12 -5.92
N SER A 254 -0.87 4.04 -6.25
CA SER A 254 -1.82 4.61 -5.29
C SER A 254 -3.23 4.16 -5.64
N LYS A 255 -4.05 3.92 -4.60
CA LYS A 255 -5.51 3.80 -4.75
C LYS A 255 -6.12 5.16 -5.12
N VAL A 256 -7.34 5.12 -5.68
CA VAL A 256 -8.17 6.27 -6.07
C VAL A 256 -8.44 7.23 -4.90
#